data_AF-A0A1X7SY59-F1
#
_entry.id   AF-A0A1X7SY59-F1
#
_cell.length_a   1.000
_cell.length_b   1.000
_cell.length_c   1.000
_cell.angle_alpha   90.00
_cell.angle_beta   90.00
_cell.angle_gamma   90.00
#
_symmetry.space_group_name_H-M   'P 1'
#
loop_
_entity.id
_entity.type
_entity.pdbx_description
1 polymer ?
#
loop_
_entity_poly.entity_id
_entity_poly.type
_entity_poly.pdbx_seq_one_letter_code
_entity_poly.pdbx_strand_id
1 'polypeptide(L)'
;MYVCVCDQWISPVVTGDRPPPIDDFTLTPVTNNTAVMFGGYTGNGWNKLYMISFTKTSVDILEVPNPGESVQWPEGRWGHSSVLITTSSGPHLLVVGGSPAHDVWLLDINKRKWKELINLPDNVTNRYDHSLSVWSVTPTTNWIIEFGGDRGDFKEISDTAVIELRYTSNNDWSTSVIPLDQYQDQLRIRILSDWENLATDKQLQIFQDRLQLQKEREFYEEQLQREIKEKEQIQQDRNKEQQQLHQEKATLSQQLDDATTLLEQAEKDKSTLELEYNEMLKVKVAEILEEKTQVDEKKQIITEDYEKLKLKVADIEEQYFNEKQIIIDDIQNLKTDVSKKDKFIAKLASQVEEQSQNEQQIITDLKEKELYIAKLVKERQERVLKQPIKETSSIGLQFNYLIPSMDSLDSSVIIAGQKLFILQGDRSHSLQWEKYGFRLECPQGAVSKDTEVAVTALAGGNFKVPKGTVL
;
A
#
# COMPACT_ATOMS: atom_id res chain seq x y z
N MET A 1 75.41 -15.33 51.31
CA MET A 1 76.30 -14.74 50.26
C MET A 1 76.98 -15.87 49.54
N TYR A 2 77.06 -15.81 48.21
CA TYR A 2 77.74 -16.80 47.37
C TYR A 2 78.50 -16.09 46.26
N VAL A 3 79.68 -16.59 45.90
CA VAL A 3 80.40 -16.16 44.69
C VAL A 3 80.03 -17.12 43.57
N CYS A 4 79.56 -16.61 42.43
CA CYS A 4 79.43 -17.41 41.22
C CYS A 4 80.80 -17.49 40.53
N VAL A 5 81.39 -18.69 40.49
CA VAL A 5 82.63 -18.97 39.73
C VAL A 5 82.37 -20.19 38.86
N CYS A 6 82.43 -20.03 37.54
CA CYS A 6 82.17 -21.10 36.58
C CYS A 6 80.83 -21.83 36.86
N ASP A 7 79.76 -21.04 36.98
CA ASP A 7 78.37 -21.47 37.23
C ASP A 7 78.14 -22.26 38.54
N GLN A 8 79.10 -22.20 39.47
CA GLN A 8 78.97 -22.78 40.81
C GLN A 8 78.93 -21.70 41.90
N TRP A 9 77.99 -21.86 42.85
CA TRP A 9 77.87 -21.02 44.03
C TRP A 9 78.83 -21.47 45.14
N ILE A 10 79.83 -20.65 45.44
CA ILE A 10 80.83 -20.93 46.47
C ILE A 10 80.59 -20.01 47.68
N SER A 11 80.60 -20.57 48.90
CA SER A 11 80.61 -19.75 50.13
C SER A 11 81.97 -19.05 50.28
N PRO A 12 82.02 -17.70 50.35
CA PRO A 12 83.26 -16.99 50.64
C PRO A 12 83.73 -17.24 52.09
N VAL A 13 85.01 -16.98 52.35
CA VAL A 13 85.54 -16.91 53.72
C VAL A 13 85.04 -15.63 54.39
N VAL A 14 84.30 -15.73 55.49
CA VAL A 14 83.76 -14.57 56.20
C VAL A 14 84.66 -14.21 57.39
N THR A 15 85.06 -12.95 57.48
CA THR A 15 85.90 -12.38 58.56
C THR A 15 85.23 -11.18 59.23
N GLY A 16 85.76 -10.78 60.38
CA GLY A 16 85.26 -9.64 61.17
C GLY A 16 84.00 -9.94 61.98
N ASP A 17 83.21 -8.90 62.24
CA ASP A 17 82.05 -8.87 63.14
C ASP A 17 80.83 -9.54 62.49
N ARG A 18 80.91 -10.85 62.28
CA ARG A 18 79.84 -11.63 61.66
C ARG A 18 78.53 -11.49 62.47
N PRO A 19 77.41 -11.09 61.84
CA PRO A 19 76.12 -10.98 62.52
C PRO A 19 75.62 -12.34 63.02
N PRO A 20 74.76 -12.36 64.07
CA PRO A 20 73.97 -13.53 64.42
C PRO A 20 73.03 -13.94 63.26
N PRO A 21 72.32 -15.08 63.37
CA PRO A 21 71.16 -15.35 62.51
C PRO A 21 70.21 -14.16 62.50
N ILE A 22 69.86 -13.69 61.31
CA ILE A 22 69.12 -12.46 61.06
C ILE A 22 68.42 -12.56 59.69
N ASP A 23 67.17 -12.10 59.65
CA ASP A 23 66.31 -11.96 58.48
C ASP A 23 65.79 -10.51 58.37
N ASP A 24 65.12 -10.19 57.26
CA ASP A 24 64.39 -8.94 57.01
C ASP A 24 65.20 -7.64 57.26
N PHE A 25 66.50 -7.72 57.00
CA PHE A 25 67.48 -6.64 56.95
C PHE A 25 67.60 -6.07 55.54
N THR A 26 68.05 -4.81 55.41
CA THR A 26 68.47 -4.30 54.09
C THR A 26 69.95 -4.53 53.85
N LEU A 27 70.33 -4.80 52.60
CA LEU A 27 71.72 -4.95 52.15
C LEU A 27 71.91 -4.18 50.84
N THR A 28 72.47 -2.98 50.92
CA THR A 28 72.56 -2.04 49.80
C THR A 28 74.02 -1.88 49.36
N PRO A 29 74.36 -2.17 48.08
CA PRO A 29 75.70 -1.97 47.56
C PRO A 29 76.04 -0.48 47.50
N VAL A 30 77.29 -0.13 47.83
CA VAL A 30 77.83 1.24 47.83
C VAL A 30 78.90 1.39 46.75
N THR A 31 79.69 0.34 46.51
CA THR A 31 80.64 0.24 45.40
C THR A 31 80.67 -1.19 44.88
N ASN A 32 81.41 -1.45 43.80
CA ASN A 32 81.68 -2.80 43.26
C ASN A 32 82.23 -3.80 44.31
N ASN A 33 82.80 -3.30 45.42
CA ASN A 33 83.46 -4.09 46.44
C ASN A 33 82.99 -3.77 47.87
N THR A 34 81.93 -2.97 48.05
CA THR A 34 81.40 -2.65 49.39
C THR A 34 79.87 -2.55 49.41
N ALA A 35 79.26 -2.93 50.54
CA ALA A 35 77.85 -2.76 50.83
C ALA A 35 77.64 -2.31 52.27
N VAL A 36 76.47 -1.73 52.55
CA VAL A 36 75.98 -1.47 53.91
C VAL A 36 74.82 -2.44 54.18
N MET A 37 74.85 -3.06 55.36
CA MET A 37 73.72 -3.84 55.88
C MET A 37 73.14 -3.13 57.10
N PHE A 38 71.82 -2.99 57.18
CA PHE A 38 71.16 -2.31 58.30
C PHE A 38 69.93 -3.06 58.78
N GLY A 39 69.69 -2.98 60.09
CA GLY A 39 68.52 -3.53 60.78
C GLY A 39 68.37 -5.03 60.64
N GLY A 40 67.13 -5.51 60.68
CA GLY A 40 66.75 -6.91 60.58
C GLY A 40 66.33 -7.53 61.90
N TYR A 41 65.57 -8.62 61.82
CA TYR A 41 65.02 -9.31 62.96
C TYR A 41 66.05 -10.29 63.54
N THR A 42 66.45 -10.09 64.80
CA THR A 42 67.39 -10.98 65.50
C THR A 42 67.28 -10.83 67.02
N GLY A 43 67.67 -11.85 67.78
CA GLY A 43 67.55 -11.84 69.25
C GLY A 43 68.39 -10.78 69.98
N ASN A 44 69.37 -10.17 69.29
CA ASN A 44 70.37 -9.26 69.88
C ASN A 44 70.31 -7.82 69.32
N GLY A 45 69.13 -7.34 68.92
CA GLY A 45 68.86 -5.92 68.60
C GLY A 45 68.76 -5.61 67.09
N TRP A 46 67.74 -4.82 66.72
CA TRP A 46 67.26 -4.65 65.35
C TRP A 46 67.70 -3.34 64.65
N ASN A 47 68.68 -2.60 65.18
CA ASN A 47 69.23 -1.38 64.58
C ASN A 47 70.76 -1.40 64.46
N LYS A 48 71.34 -2.59 64.32
CA LYS A 48 72.77 -2.75 64.03
C LYS A 48 73.07 -2.31 62.59
N LEU A 49 74.24 -1.69 62.42
CA LEU A 49 74.75 -1.18 61.15
C LEU A 49 76.07 -1.89 60.85
N TYR A 50 76.17 -2.54 59.69
CA TYR A 50 77.37 -3.24 59.27
C TYR A 50 77.93 -2.67 57.96
N MET A 51 79.23 -2.44 57.94
CA MET A 51 80.00 -2.08 56.74
C MET A 51 80.65 -3.35 56.20
N ILE A 52 80.31 -3.75 54.98
CA ILE A 52 80.72 -5.03 54.39
C ILE A 52 81.65 -4.76 53.20
N SER A 53 82.80 -5.45 53.17
CA SER A 53 83.80 -5.36 52.10
C SER A 53 84.02 -6.71 51.43
N PHE A 54 84.05 -6.73 50.10
CA PHE A 54 84.09 -7.94 49.28
C PHE A 54 85.41 -8.07 48.52
N THR A 55 86.07 -9.22 48.65
CA THR A 55 87.14 -9.66 47.74
C THR A 55 86.62 -10.79 46.83
N LYS A 56 87.48 -11.32 45.94
CA LYS A 56 87.11 -12.47 45.08
C LYS A 56 86.79 -13.75 45.88
N THR A 57 87.31 -13.90 47.11
CA THR A 57 87.23 -15.14 47.88
C THR A 57 86.85 -14.95 49.35
N SER A 58 86.77 -13.72 49.83
CA SER A 58 86.40 -13.38 51.21
C SER A 58 85.42 -12.22 51.30
N VAL A 59 84.71 -12.16 52.42
CA VAL A 59 83.90 -11.01 52.82
C VAL A 59 84.31 -10.62 54.24
N ASP A 60 84.69 -9.36 54.41
CA ASP A 60 85.01 -8.78 55.71
C ASP A 60 83.83 -7.92 56.19
N ILE A 61 83.45 -8.07 57.45
CA ILE A 61 82.29 -7.41 58.05
C ILE A 61 82.76 -6.59 59.26
N LEU A 62 82.37 -5.33 59.33
CA LEU A 62 82.64 -4.44 60.46
C LEU A 62 81.32 -3.95 61.05
N GLU A 63 81.06 -4.23 62.31
CA GLU A 63 79.93 -3.62 63.02
C GLU A 63 80.28 -2.17 63.33
N VAL A 64 79.43 -1.23 62.94
CA VAL A 64 79.53 0.17 63.32
C VAL A 64 78.83 0.32 64.66
N PRO A 65 79.55 0.52 65.78
CA PRO A 65 78.93 0.58 67.10
C PRO A 65 78.01 1.80 67.17
N ASN A 66 76.81 1.61 67.74
CA ASN A 66 75.92 2.70 68.05
C ASN A 66 76.60 3.63 69.09
N PRO A 67 76.81 4.92 68.80
CA PRO A 67 77.44 5.89 69.72
C PRO A 67 76.61 6.23 70.98
N GLY A 68 75.37 5.75 71.09
CA GLY A 68 74.50 5.94 72.25
C GLY A 68 73.71 7.26 72.24
N GLU A 69 72.94 7.48 73.32
CA GLU A 69 71.86 8.47 73.46
C GLU A 69 72.19 9.92 73.05
N SER A 70 73.47 10.29 73.00
CA SER A 70 73.93 11.63 72.60
C SER A 70 73.95 11.89 71.09
N VAL A 71 73.70 10.87 70.26
CA VAL A 71 73.78 10.95 68.79
C VAL A 71 72.56 10.28 68.16
N GLN A 72 72.03 10.93 67.13
CA GLN A 72 70.93 10.44 66.31
C GLN A 72 71.25 9.07 65.69
N TRP A 73 70.36 8.09 65.90
CA TRP A 73 70.47 6.73 65.40
C TRP A 73 69.05 6.13 65.24
N PRO A 74 68.75 5.35 64.18
CA PRO A 74 67.38 4.87 63.95
C PRO A 74 66.94 3.82 64.99
N GLU A 75 65.64 3.77 65.28
CA GLU A 75 65.08 2.71 66.10
C GLU A 75 65.18 1.32 65.45
N GLY A 76 65.11 0.28 66.30
CA GLY A 76 65.15 -1.13 65.89
C GLY A 76 64.03 -1.47 64.92
N ARG A 77 64.37 -2.10 63.79
CA ARG A 77 63.41 -2.40 62.72
C ARG A 77 63.79 -3.62 61.88
N TRP A 78 62.76 -4.30 61.41
CA TRP A 78 62.82 -5.31 60.34
C TRP A 78 61.80 -4.96 59.25
N GLY A 79 61.85 -5.61 58.09
CA GLY A 79 60.90 -5.39 56.99
C GLY A 79 60.97 -3.97 56.40
N HIS A 80 62.07 -3.26 56.58
CA HIS A 80 62.28 -1.92 56.01
C HIS A 80 62.93 -2.05 54.63
N SER A 81 62.79 -1.04 53.76
CA SER A 81 63.59 -0.93 52.54
C SER A 81 64.60 0.20 52.62
N SER A 82 65.62 0.14 51.77
CA SER A 82 66.64 1.19 51.66
C SER A 82 67.16 1.36 50.23
N VAL A 83 67.64 2.57 49.91
CA VAL A 83 68.21 2.90 48.59
C VAL A 83 69.49 3.72 48.72
N LEU A 84 70.44 3.47 47.82
CA LEU A 84 71.66 4.28 47.70
C LEU A 84 71.36 5.58 46.96
N ILE A 85 71.74 6.72 47.54
CA ILE A 85 71.59 8.05 46.95
C ILE A 85 72.98 8.68 46.85
N THR A 86 73.45 8.91 45.62
CA THR A 86 74.79 9.46 45.36
C THR A 86 74.68 10.95 45.06
N THR A 87 75.37 11.79 45.83
CA THR A 87 75.46 13.23 45.61
C THR A 87 76.92 13.69 45.58
N SER A 88 77.13 14.98 45.30
CA SER A 88 78.46 15.62 45.34
C SER A 88 79.17 15.54 46.70
N SER A 89 78.43 15.33 47.79
CA SER A 89 78.99 15.13 49.14
C SER A 89 79.27 13.66 49.50
N GLY A 90 78.86 12.71 48.66
CA GLY A 90 79.16 11.28 48.77
C GLY A 90 77.94 10.35 48.66
N PRO A 91 78.14 9.03 48.84
CA PRO A 91 77.06 8.08 48.91
C PRO A 91 76.33 8.17 50.26
N HIS A 92 75.01 8.22 50.21
CA HIS A 92 74.11 8.21 51.36
C HIS A 92 73.18 6.99 51.24
N LEU A 93 72.79 6.41 52.39
CA LEU A 93 71.76 5.36 52.44
C LEU A 93 70.47 5.97 53.01
N LEU A 94 69.40 5.97 52.22
CA LEU A 94 68.06 6.29 52.70
C LEU A 94 67.39 5.00 53.20
N VAL A 95 66.81 5.03 54.39
CA VAL A 95 66.00 3.96 54.99
C VAL A 95 64.59 4.51 55.24
N VAL A 96 63.55 3.75 54.86
CA VAL A 96 62.14 4.12 55.07
C VAL A 96 61.43 3.04 55.87
N GLY A 97 60.67 3.45 56.89
CA GLY A 97 59.72 2.60 57.61
C GLY A 97 60.34 1.34 58.22
N GLY A 98 59.62 0.23 58.07
CA GLY A 98 59.81 -1.04 58.75
C GLY A 98 58.82 -1.25 59.89
N SER A 99 59.10 -2.25 60.72
CA SER A 99 58.33 -2.56 61.92
C SER A 99 59.28 -2.74 63.11
N PRO A 100 59.02 -2.13 64.29
CA PRO A 100 57.90 -1.24 64.62
C PRO A 100 58.07 0.25 64.23
N ALA A 101 59.19 0.66 63.60
CA ALA A 101 59.49 2.08 63.37
C ALA A 101 58.77 2.69 62.15
N HIS A 102 58.28 3.92 62.26
CA HIS A 102 57.46 4.60 61.25
C HIS A 102 58.03 5.97 60.83
N ASP A 103 59.33 5.99 60.54
CA ASP A 103 60.15 7.18 60.28
C ASP A 103 60.98 7.04 59.00
N VAL A 104 61.79 8.05 58.67
CA VAL A 104 62.72 8.03 57.52
C VAL A 104 64.08 8.55 57.94
N TRP A 105 65.13 7.83 57.55
CA TRP A 105 66.49 8.05 58.01
C TRP A 105 67.49 8.09 56.86
N LEU A 106 68.44 9.01 56.94
CA LEU A 106 69.52 9.15 55.97
C LEU A 106 70.89 9.00 56.64
N LEU A 107 71.64 7.98 56.24
CA LEU A 107 73.03 7.76 56.66
C LEU A 107 73.99 8.38 55.65
N ASP A 108 74.80 9.34 56.10
CA ASP A 108 76.06 9.67 55.43
C ASP A 108 77.05 8.52 55.67
N ILE A 109 77.29 7.70 54.64
CA ILE A 109 78.06 6.46 54.75
C ILE A 109 79.55 6.76 55.05
N ASN A 110 80.07 7.86 54.48
CA ASN A 110 81.45 8.30 54.68
C ASN A 110 81.69 8.80 56.10
N LYS A 111 80.78 9.63 56.63
CA LYS A 111 80.89 10.20 57.98
C LYS A 111 80.35 9.27 59.07
N ARG A 112 79.65 8.19 58.70
CA ARG A 112 78.90 7.28 59.58
C ARG A 112 77.93 8.01 60.50
N LYS A 113 77.19 8.98 59.94
CA LYS A 113 76.23 9.81 60.69
C LYS A 113 74.83 9.69 60.10
N TRP A 114 73.87 9.38 60.97
CA TRP A 114 72.46 9.40 60.65
C TRP A 114 71.86 10.80 60.83
N LYS A 115 70.88 11.13 60.00
CA LYS A 115 69.92 12.22 60.17
C LYS A 115 68.51 11.70 59.93
N GLU A 116 67.58 12.04 60.83
CA GLU A 116 66.15 11.83 60.62
C GLU A 116 65.60 12.83 59.58
N LEU A 117 64.70 12.38 58.72
CA LEU A 117 64.05 13.17 57.67
C LEU A 117 62.56 13.37 58.00
N ILE A 118 62.31 14.30 58.92
CA ILE A 118 60.98 14.70 59.40
C ILE A 118 60.06 15.24 58.29
N ASN A 119 58.75 15.32 58.59
CA ASN A 119 57.67 15.85 57.75
C ASN A 119 57.22 14.97 56.55
N LEU A 120 57.48 13.66 56.59
CA LEU A 120 56.80 12.70 55.71
C LEU A 120 55.55 12.11 56.39
N PRO A 121 54.46 11.83 55.64
CA PRO A 121 53.20 11.38 56.21
C PRO A 121 53.17 9.86 56.47
N ASP A 122 52.36 9.44 57.44
CA ASP A 122 52.23 8.05 57.91
C ASP A 122 51.89 7.05 56.78
N ASN A 123 51.20 7.46 55.71
CA ASN A 123 50.87 6.58 54.58
C ASN A 123 52.09 6.22 53.68
N VAL A 124 53.22 6.87 53.93
CA VAL A 124 54.55 6.51 53.44
C VAL A 124 55.31 5.78 54.55
N THR A 125 55.44 6.38 55.74
CA THR A 125 56.40 5.90 56.74
C THR A 125 55.93 4.69 57.54
N ASN A 126 54.62 4.48 57.71
CA ASN A 126 54.04 3.28 58.34
C ASN A 126 53.83 2.18 57.28
N ARG A 127 54.96 1.62 56.81
CA ARG A 127 55.01 0.45 55.93
C ARG A 127 56.16 -0.47 56.32
N TYR A 128 55.92 -1.77 56.29
CA TYR A 128 56.97 -2.80 56.24
C TYR A 128 56.74 -3.72 55.03
N ASP A 129 57.73 -4.56 54.70
CA ASP A 129 57.78 -5.48 53.55
C ASP A 129 57.47 -4.81 52.19
N HIS A 130 57.69 -3.49 52.12
CA HIS A 130 57.58 -2.66 50.93
C HIS A 130 58.89 -2.64 50.15
N SER A 131 58.81 -2.32 48.86
CA SER A 131 59.96 -2.12 47.97
C SER A 131 60.20 -0.63 47.72
N LEU A 132 61.48 -0.21 47.67
CA LEU A 132 61.89 1.10 47.20
C LEU A 132 62.74 1.00 45.92
N SER A 133 62.66 2.02 45.07
CA SER A 133 63.61 2.26 43.98
C SER A 133 63.90 3.76 43.87
N VAL A 134 65.04 4.14 43.29
CA VAL A 134 65.48 5.54 43.20
C VAL A 134 65.64 5.99 41.74
N TRP A 135 65.11 7.17 41.43
CA TRP A 135 65.27 7.85 40.15
C TRP A 135 65.86 9.25 40.40
N SER A 136 67.10 9.47 39.98
CA SER A 136 67.70 10.80 39.98
C SER A 136 67.06 11.66 38.88
N VAL A 137 66.27 12.64 39.28
CA VAL A 137 65.58 13.58 38.37
C VAL A 137 66.53 14.69 37.95
N THR A 138 67.35 15.17 38.88
CA THR A 138 68.41 16.17 38.68
C THR A 138 69.62 15.82 39.57
N PRO A 139 70.77 16.53 39.47
CA PRO A 139 71.91 16.33 40.38
C PRO A 139 71.60 16.60 41.86
N THR A 140 70.52 17.33 42.14
CA THR A 140 70.07 17.79 43.47
C THR A 140 68.75 17.16 43.91
N THR A 141 67.94 16.67 42.97
CA THR A 141 66.60 16.12 43.20
C THR A 141 66.56 14.63 42.85
N ASN A 142 66.29 13.79 43.84
CA ASN A 142 66.06 12.36 43.66
C ASN A 142 64.62 12.03 44.08
N TRP A 143 63.95 11.19 43.29
CA TRP A 143 62.64 10.64 43.63
C TRP A 143 62.80 9.18 44.02
N ILE A 144 62.20 8.79 45.13
CA ILE A 144 62.22 7.44 45.67
C ILE A 144 60.80 6.90 45.52
N ILE A 145 60.66 5.91 44.66
CA ILE A 145 59.38 5.28 44.32
C ILE A 145 59.20 4.09 45.26
N GLU A 146 58.20 4.21 46.12
CA GLU A 146 57.79 3.22 47.11
C GLU A 146 56.60 2.42 46.58
N PHE A 147 56.62 1.11 46.75
CA PHE A 147 55.54 0.23 46.28
C PHE A 147 55.35 -0.97 47.21
N GLY A 148 54.10 -1.42 47.33
CA GLY A 148 53.76 -2.60 48.11
C GLY A 148 53.81 -2.39 49.62
N GLY A 149 53.98 -3.52 50.32
CA GLY A 149 54.14 -3.62 51.76
C GLY A 149 52.83 -3.73 52.54
N ASP A 150 52.97 -3.88 53.85
CA ASP A 150 51.92 -4.01 54.84
C ASP A 150 51.97 -2.87 55.86
N ARG A 151 50.82 -2.58 56.49
CA ARG A 151 50.70 -1.68 57.64
C ARG A 151 50.69 -2.42 58.96
N GLY A 152 50.89 -1.70 60.06
CA GLY A 152 50.80 -2.24 61.43
C GLY A 152 49.46 -2.87 61.82
N ASP A 153 48.41 -2.78 61.00
CA ASP A 153 47.13 -3.48 61.15
C ASP A 153 46.95 -4.68 60.17
N PHE A 154 48.06 -5.18 59.61
CA PHE A 154 48.13 -6.33 58.69
C PHE A 154 47.25 -6.17 57.43
N LYS A 155 47.32 -4.98 56.83
CA LYS A 155 46.69 -4.68 55.54
C LYS A 155 47.73 -4.47 54.46
N GLU A 156 47.63 -5.32 53.43
CA GLU A 156 48.34 -5.21 52.18
C GLU A 156 48.09 -3.85 51.51
N ILE A 157 49.14 -3.24 50.96
CA ILE A 157 49.08 -1.94 50.29
C ILE A 157 49.43 -2.09 48.81
N SER A 158 48.47 -1.87 47.92
CA SER A 158 48.72 -1.78 46.47
C SER A 158 49.27 -0.43 46.00
N ASP A 159 49.25 0.58 46.87
CA ASP A 159 49.44 1.98 46.49
C ASP A 159 50.91 2.36 46.38
N THR A 160 51.34 2.78 45.18
CA THR A 160 52.61 3.45 44.96
C THR A 160 52.64 4.80 45.69
N ALA A 161 53.78 5.15 46.28
CA ALA A 161 54.07 6.52 46.71
C ALA A 161 55.39 7.00 46.08
N VAL A 162 55.57 8.32 45.98
CA VAL A 162 56.80 8.93 45.46
C VAL A 162 57.29 9.96 46.47
N ILE A 163 58.40 9.64 47.14
CA ILE A 163 59.10 10.54 48.05
C ILE A 163 60.08 11.36 47.21
N GLU A 164 59.93 12.68 47.18
CA GLU A 164 60.97 13.57 46.69
C GLU A 164 61.96 13.88 47.81
N LEU A 165 63.25 13.61 47.56
CA LEU A 165 64.37 14.02 48.37
C LEU A 165 65.25 15.02 47.61
N ARG A 166 65.38 16.23 48.16
CA ARG A 166 66.19 17.32 47.58
C ARG A 166 67.33 17.74 48.49
N TYR A 167 68.54 17.79 47.93
CA TYR A 167 69.71 18.41 48.55
C TYR A 167 69.68 19.91 48.29
N THR A 168 69.63 20.71 49.37
CA THR A 168 69.44 22.16 49.31
C THR A 168 70.76 22.93 49.32
N SER A 169 70.73 24.18 48.86
CA SER A 169 71.88 25.10 48.87
C SER A 169 72.46 25.37 50.27
N ASN A 170 71.69 25.12 51.33
CA ASN A 170 72.16 25.23 52.73
C ASN A 170 72.99 24.01 53.19
N ASN A 171 73.34 23.09 52.28
CA ASN A 171 73.94 21.77 52.55
C ASN A 171 73.08 20.86 53.44
N ASP A 172 71.76 21.01 53.36
CA ASP A 172 70.81 20.18 54.10
C ASP A 172 69.74 19.54 53.21
N TRP A 173 69.06 18.54 53.72
CA TRP A 173 68.08 17.72 53.02
C TRP A 173 66.65 18.19 53.28
N SER A 174 65.82 18.16 52.23
CA SER A 174 64.38 18.41 52.32
C SER A 174 63.59 17.28 51.65
N THR A 175 62.48 16.91 52.28
CA THR A 175 61.59 15.81 51.90
C THR A 175 60.19 16.33 51.57
N SER A 176 59.52 15.68 50.63
CA SER A 176 58.12 15.91 50.27
C SER A 176 57.54 14.69 49.57
N VAL A 177 56.21 14.57 49.47
CA VAL A 177 55.54 13.53 48.66
C VAL A 177 55.06 14.15 47.35
N ILE A 178 55.27 13.46 46.24
CA ILE A 178 54.78 13.83 44.91
C ILE A 178 53.45 13.09 44.64
N PRO A 179 52.32 13.80 44.47
CA PRO A 179 51.06 13.18 44.08
C PRO A 179 51.16 12.52 42.70
N LEU A 180 50.64 11.28 42.56
CA LEU A 180 50.75 10.49 41.33
C LEU A 180 49.96 11.08 40.15
N ASP A 181 48.96 11.91 40.41
CA ASP A 181 48.24 12.71 39.42
C ASP A 181 49.05 13.91 38.91
N GLN A 182 50.06 14.37 39.66
CA GLN A 182 50.83 15.58 39.39
C GLN A 182 52.30 15.32 39.04
N TYR A 183 52.75 14.06 39.01
CA TYR A 183 54.17 13.73 38.81
C TYR A 183 54.75 14.31 37.51
N GLN A 184 53.97 14.37 36.41
CA GLN A 184 54.47 14.94 35.16
C GLN A 184 54.76 16.44 35.27
N ASP A 185 53.92 17.19 35.99
CA ASP A 185 54.11 18.62 36.19
C ASP A 185 55.18 18.93 37.25
N GLN A 186 55.28 18.13 38.32
CA GLN A 186 56.39 18.24 39.25
C GLN A 186 57.73 17.91 38.57
N LEU A 187 57.77 16.92 37.66
CA LEU A 187 58.94 16.58 36.85
C LEU A 187 59.34 17.75 35.95
N ARG A 188 58.37 18.34 35.23
CA ARG A 188 58.56 19.56 34.41
C ARG A 188 59.10 20.71 35.27
N ILE A 189 58.53 20.95 36.46
CA ILE A 189 58.92 22.03 37.39
C ILE A 189 60.33 21.82 37.95
N ARG A 190 60.75 20.59 38.29
CA ARG A 190 62.10 20.31 38.80
C ARG A 190 63.17 20.38 37.72
N ILE A 191 62.85 19.93 36.50
CA ILE A 191 63.74 20.13 35.35
C ILE A 191 63.88 21.63 35.05
N LEU A 192 62.78 22.40 35.07
CA LEU A 192 62.84 23.86 34.95
C LEU A 192 63.72 24.48 36.05
N SER A 193 63.41 24.26 37.34
CA SER A 193 64.09 24.96 38.44
C SER A 193 65.58 24.68 38.47
N ASP A 194 65.99 23.44 38.20
CA ASP A 194 67.40 23.07 38.33
C ASP A 194 68.16 23.45 37.05
N TRP A 195 67.51 23.57 35.88
CA TRP A 195 68.10 24.23 34.71
C TRP A 195 68.15 25.75 34.85
N GLU A 196 67.18 26.40 35.50
CA GLU A 196 67.24 27.83 35.86
C GLU A 196 68.44 28.15 36.76
N ASN A 197 68.88 27.20 37.60
CA ASN A 197 70.06 27.32 38.45
C ASN A 197 71.39 26.85 37.80
N LEU A 198 71.36 26.20 36.64
CA LEU A 198 72.55 25.56 36.02
C LEU A 198 72.86 25.99 34.57
N ALA A 199 71.88 26.56 33.85
CA ALA A 199 71.99 26.86 32.42
C ALA A 199 72.34 28.34 32.15
N THR A 200 72.71 28.64 30.91
CA THR A 200 72.84 30.02 30.43
C THR A 200 71.53 30.50 29.78
N ASP A 201 71.24 31.80 29.82
CA ASP A 201 69.98 32.43 29.35
C ASP A 201 69.47 31.89 28.00
N LYS A 202 70.38 31.64 27.05
CA LYS A 202 70.05 31.10 25.73
C LYS A 202 69.52 29.67 25.75
N GLN A 203 70.05 28.82 26.63
CA GLN A 203 69.54 27.46 26.82
C GLN A 203 68.18 27.50 27.53
N LEU A 204 68.00 28.44 28.45
CA LEU A 204 66.75 28.66 29.15
C LEU A 204 65.61 29.04 28.19
N GLN A 205 65.85 30.03 27.33
CA GLN A 205 64.89 30.45 26.31
C GLN A 205 64.50 29.26 25.41
N ILE A 206 65.47 28.51 24.88
CA ILE A 206 65.24 27.34 24.01
C ILE A 206 64.41 26.25 24.72
N PHE A 207 64.52 26.12 26.05
CA PHE A 207 63.70 25.17 26.81
C PHE A 207 62.28 25.71 27.05
N GLN A 208 62.14 26.99 27.43
CA GLN A 208 60.85 27.65 27.61
C GLN A 208 60.03 27.65 26.31
N ASP A 209 60.66 27.95 25.17
CA ASP A 209 60.06 27.91 23.84
C ASP A 209 59.51 26.50 23.51
N ARG A 210 60.28 25.44 23.82
CA ARG A 210 59.82 24.04 23.62
C ARG A 210 58.66 23.67 24.54
N LEU A 211 58.69 24.09 25.80
CA LEU A 211 57.62 23.79 26.75
C LEU A 211 56.32 24.51 26.37
N GLN A 212 56.42 25.74 25.85
CA GLN A 212 55.30 26.49 25.29
C GLN A 212 54.72 25.77 24.06
N LEU A 213 55.57 25.35 23.11
CA LEU A 213 55.16 24.55 21.96
C LEU A 213 54.54 23.19 22.34
N GLN A 214 54.96 22.58 23.47
CA GLN A 214 54.32 21.37 23.99
C GLN A 214 52.92 21.65 24.54
N LYS A 215 52.73 22.72 25.32
CA LYS A 215 51.40 23.12 25.83
C LYS A 215 50.44 23.48 24.70
N GLU A 216 50.93 24.18 23.67
CA GLU A 216 50.16 24.50 22.47
C GLU A 216 49.76 23.23 21.71
N ARG A 217 50.68 22.26 21.56
CA ARG A 217 50.36 20.94 21.00
C ARG A 217 49.28 20.22 21.82
N GLU A 218 49.44 20.12 23.14
CA GLU A 218 48.50 19.44 24.03
C GLU A 218 47.10 20.08 23.93
N PHE A 219 47.03 21.42 23.85
CA PHE A 219 45.79 22.15 23.59
C PHE A 219 45.18 21.85 22.20
N TYR A 220 45.98 21.83 21.12
CA TYR A 220 45.48 21.50 19.78
C TYR A 220 45.02 20.04 19.67
N GLU A 221 45.70 19.10 20.34
CA GLU A 221 45.31 17.70 20.40
C GLU A 221 43.99 17.53 21.18
N GLU A 222 43.78 18.26 22.28
CA GLU A 222 42.47 18.34 22.95
C GLU A 222 41.35 18.90 22.06
N GLN A 223 41.58 20.00 21.33
CA GLN A 223 40.57 20.58 20.43
C GLN A 223 40.19 19.59 19.32
N LEU A 224 41.19 18.92 18.72
CA LEU A 224 40.99 17.92 17.67
C LEU A 224 40.19 16.71 18.19
N GLN A 225 40.45 16.24 19.42
CA GLN A 225 39.67 15.15 20.03
C GLN A 225 38.20 15.53 20.26
N ARG A 226 37.93 16.79 20.65
CA ARG A 226 36.54 17.29 20.76
C ARG A 226 35.86 17.34 19.40
N GLU A 227 36.53 17.88 18.38
CA GLU A 227 35.98 18.00 17.02
C GLU A 227 35.73 16.63 16.37
N ILE A 228 36.62 15.64 16.61
CA ILE A 228 36.41 14.24 16.20
C ILE A 228 35.15 13.68 16.86
N LYS A 229 35.02 13.81 18.18
CA LYS A 229 33.88 13.28 18.94
C LYS A 229 32.54 13.92 18.53
N GLU A 230 32.52 15.21 18.25
CA GLU A 230 31.34 15.89 17.70
C GLU A 230 30.99 15.38 16.29
N LYS A 231 31.97 15.20 15.41
CA LYS A 231 31.77 14.64 14.06
C LYS A 231 31.29 13.18 14.10
N GLU A 232 31.80 12.37 15.02
CA GLU A 232 31.34 11.00 15.25
C GLU A 232 29.88 10.96 15.70
N GLN A 233 29.48 11.82 16.65
CA GLN A 233 28.08 11.93 17.09
C GLN A 233 27.16 12.34 15.93
N ILE A 234 27.53 13.40 15.19
CA ILE A 234 26.80 13.85 14.00
C ILE A 234 26.71 12.75 12.93
N GLN A 235 27.73 11.89 12.80
CA GLN A 235 27.68 10.76 11.88
C GLN A 235 26.76 9.64 12.38
N GLN A 236 26.77 9.31 13.67
CA GLN A 236 25.84 8.33 14.25
C GLN A 236 24.39 8.77 14.08
N ASP A 237 24.08 10.05 14.30
CA ASP A 237 22.70 10.54 14.19
C ASP A 237 22.22 10.61 12.74
N ARG A 238 23.06 11.05 11.79
CA ARG A 238 22.75 10.95 10.35
C ARG A 238 22.54 9.51 9.88
N ASN A 239 23.28 8.55 10.44
CA ASN A 239 23.07 7.13 10.12
C ASN A 239 21.70 6.63 10.61
N LYS A 240 21.23 7.07 11.80
CA LYS A 240 19.88 6.76 12.31
C LYS A 240 18.79 7.37 11.43
N GLU A 241 18.94 8.64 11.05
CA GLU A 241 17.99 9.33 10.15
C GLU A 241 17.90 8.61 8.79
N GLN A 242 19.02 8.22 8.19
CA GLN A 242 19.02 7.46 6.94
C GLN A 242 18.34 6.08 7.09
N GLN A 243 18.56 5.38 8.21
CA GLN A 243 17.92 4.10 8.47
C GLN A 243 16.40 4.24 8.66
N GLN A 244 15.94 5.28 9.37
CA GLN A 244 14.52 5.59 9.53
C GLN A 244 13.87 5.95 8.19
N LEU A 245 14.51 6.79 7.37
CA LEU A 245 14.04 7.13 6.01
C LEU A 245 13.98 5.90 5.09
N HIS A 246 14.86 4.91 5.25
CA HIS A 246 14.79 3.64 4.51
C HIS A 246 13.61 2.78 4.95
N GLN A 247 13.30 2.73 6.25
CA GLN A 247 12.14 2.01 6.79
C GLN A 247 10.81 2.67 6.36
N GLU A 248 10.73 4.00 6.42
CA GLU A 248 9.57 4.77 5.96
C GLU A 248 9.35 4.62 4.45
N LYS A 249 10.42 4.72 3.65
CA LYS A 249 10.36 4.48 2.19
C LYS A 249 9.92 3.06 1.85
N ALA A 250 10.41 2.05 2.57
CA ALA A 250 9.97 0.66 2.37
C ALA A 250 8.46 0.48 2.69
N THR A 251 8.00 1.12 3.77
CA THR A 251 6.58 1.12 4.16
C THR A 251 5.70 1.79 3.12
N LEU A 252 6.12 2.96 2.60
CA LEU A 252 5.42 3.68 1.54
C LEU A 252 5.43 2.92 0.20
N SER A 253 6.50 2.19 -0.11
CA SER A 253 6.54 1.31 -1.29
C SER A 253 5.49 0.20 -1.18
N GLN A 254 5.45 -0.52 -0.06
CA GLN A 254 4.45 -1.57 0.16
C GLN A 254 3.02 -1.02 0.07
N GLN A 255 2.75 0.14 0.67
CA GLN A 255 1.43 0.79 0.57
C GLN A 255 1.06 1.18 -0.87
N LEU A 256 2.04 1.55 -1.71
CA LEU A 256 1.83 1.85 -3.12
C LEU A 256 1.59 0.58 -3.95
N ASP A 257 2.32 -0.49 -3.67
CA ASP A 257 2.17 -1.79 -4.32
C ASP A 257 0.80 -2.43 -3.97
N ASP A 258 0.40 -2.37 -2.69
CA ASP A 258 -0.91 -2.79 -2.21
C ASP A 258 -2.04 -1.97 -2.86
N ALA A 259 -1.90 -0.64 -2.92
CA ALA A 259 -2.91 0.24 -3.52
C ALA A 259 -3.03 0.05 -5.04
N THR A 260 -1.91 -0.20 -5.74
CA THR A 260 -1.89 -0.52 -7.18
C THR A 260 -2.61 -1.84 -7.43
N THR A 261 -2.34 -2.86 -6.61
CA THR A 261 -3.01 -4.18 -6.70
C THR A 261 -4.53 -4.05 -6.52
N LEU A 262 -4.99 -3.23 -5.57
CA LEU A 262 -6.41 -2.95 -5.35
C LEU A 262 -7.05 -2.19 -6.54
N LEU A 263 -6.29 -1.29 -7.18
CA LEU A 263 -6.75 -0.51 -8.33
C LEU A 263 -6.88 -1.39 -9.59
N GLU A 264 -5.89 -2.23 -9.88
CA GLU A 264 -5.96 -3.21 -10.99
C GLU A 264 -7.15 -4.16 -10.83
N GLN A 265 -7.41 -4.64 -9.60
CA GLN A 265 -8.56 -5.49 -9.31
C GLN A 265 -9.88 -4.72 -9.50
N ALA A 266 -9.98 -3.47 -9.05
CA ALA A 266 -11.16 -2.64 -9.25
C ALA A 266 -11.44 -2.29 -10.72
N GLU A 267 -10.40 -2.06 -11.53
CA GLU A 267 -10.54 -1.87 -12.99
C GLU A 267 -11.01 -3.15 -13.69
N LYS A 268 -10.50 -4.30 -13.27
CA LYS A 268 -10.93 -5.62 -13.77
C LYS A 268 -12.38 -5.95 -13.40
N ASP A 269 -12.80 -5.66 -12.17
CA ASP A 269 -14.18 -5.86 -11.72
C ASP A 269 -15.12 -4.91 -12.46
N LYS A 270 -14.74 -3.64 -12.64
CA LYS A 270 -15.46 -2.68 -13.48
C LYS A 270 -15.58 -3.19 -14.93
N SER A 271 -14.51 -3.68 -15.53
CA SER A 271 -14.53 -4.20 -16.91
C SER A 271 -15.39 -5.46 -17.04
N THR A 272 -15.50 -6.26 -15.98
CA THR A 272 -16.37 -7.44 -15.95
C THR A 272 -17.85 -7.01 -15.87
N LEU A 273 -18.20 -6.07 -14.99
CA LEU A 273 -19.53 -5.45 -14.93
C LEU A 273 -19.93 -4.76 -16.25
N GLU A 274 -18.98 -4.10 -16.91
CA GLU A 274 -19.20 -3.44 -18.19
C GLU A 274 -19.41 -4.46 -19.33
N LEU A 275 -18.76 -5.63 -19.28
CA LEU A 275 -19.06 -6.76 -20.18
C LEU A 275 -20.45 -7.36 -19.92
N GLU A 276 -20.77 -7.70 -18.67
CA GLU A 276 -22.09 -8.23 -18.28
C GLU A 276 -23.24 -7.29 -18.69
N TYR A 277 -23.07 -5.98 -18.47
CA TYR A 277 -24.03 -4.96 -18.88
C TYR A 277 -24.17 -4.88 -20.41
N ASN A 278 -23.07 -4.95 -21.15
CA ASN A 278 -23.10 -4.97 -22.62
C ASN A 278 -23.71 -6.26 -23.18
N GLU A 279 -23.56 -7.41 -22.52
CA GLU A 279 -24.25 -8.65 -22.90
C GLU A 279 -25.76 -8.58 -22.60
N MET A 280 -26.15 -8.05 -21.44
CA MET A 280 -27.56 -7.77 -21.11
C MET A 280 -28.20 -6.81 -22.14
N LEU A 281 -27.46 -5.80 -22.60
CA LEU A 281 -27.91 -4.89 -23.66
C LEU A 281 -28.03 -5.61 -25.01
N LYS A 282 -27.09 -6.48 -25.39
CA LYS A 282 -27.19 -7.28 -26.64
C LYS A 282 -28.45 -8.16 -26.64
N VAL A 283 -28.77 -8.82 -25.51
CA VAL A 283 -30.00 -9.63 -25.38
C VAL A 283 -31.23 -8.75 -25.59
N LYS A 284 -31.35 -7.62 -24.88
CA LYS A 284 -32.48 -6.70 -25.02
C LYS A 284 -32.61 -6.09 -26.43
N VAL A 285 -31.49 -5.81 -27.09
CA VAL A 285 -31.48 -5.34 -28.49
C VAL A 285 -31.92 -6.45 -29.46
N ALA A 286 -31.59 -7.72 -29.19
CA ALA A 286 -32.10 -8.85 -29.97
C ALA A 286 -33.61 -9.04 -29.77
N GLU A 287 -34.11 -8.99 -28.54
CA GLU A 287 -35.56 -9.03 -28.22
C GLU A 287 -36.32 -7.91 -28.95
N ILE A 288 -35.84 -6.67 -28.88
CA ILE A 288 -36.44 -5.50 -29.56
C ILE A 288 -36.35 -5.63 -31.10
N LEU A 289 -35.29 -6.24 -31.63
CA LEU A 289 -35.18 -6.52 -33.07
C LEU A 289 -36.19 -7.60 -33.52
N GLU A 290 -36.40 -8.64 -32.72
CA GLU A 290 -37.37 -9.70 -33.01
C GLU A 290 -38.81 -9.16 -32.97
N GLU A 291 -39.17 -8.43 -31.91
CA GLU A 291 -40.46 -7.70 -31.83
C GLU A 291 -40.64 -6.76 -33.03
N LYS A 292 -39.60 -5.99 -33.39
CA LYS A 292 -39.64 -5.09 -34.54
C LYS A 292 -39.86 -5.85 -35.85
N THR A 293 -39.16 -6.97 -36.09
CA THR A 293 -39.39 -7.76 -37.31
C THR A 293 -40.82 -8.28 -37.40
N GLN A 294 -41.41 -8.75 -36.30
CA GLN A 294 -42.82 -9.15 -36.28
C GLN A 294 -43.78 -7.96 -36.53
N VAL A 295 -43.42 -6.74 -36.14
CA VAL A 295 -44.20 -5.53 -36.42
C VAL A 295 -44.05 -5.09 -37.88
N ASP A 296 -42.85 -5.12 -38.44
CA ASP A 296 -42.61 -4.76 -39.84
C ASP A 296 -43.22 -5.81 -40.80
N GLU A 297 -43.23 -7.12 -40.46
CA GLU A 297 -44.00 -8.15 -41.17
C GLU A 297 -45.51 -7.88 -41.16
N LYS A 298 -46.09 -7.62 -39.98
CA LYS A 298 -47.53 -7.28 -39.85
C LYS A 298 -47.86 -6.01 -40.66
N LYS A 299 -46.97 -5.03 -40.68
CA LYS A 299 -47.10 -3.80 -41.46
C LYS A 299 -46.99 -4.04 -42.96
N GLN A 300 -46.12 -4.96 -43.41
CA GLN A 300 -46.05 -5.38 -44.80
C GLN A 300 -47.36 -6.05 -45.24
N ILE A 301 -47.88 -7.00 -44.45
CA ILE A 301 -49.18 -7.66 -44.70
C ILE A 301 -50.31 -6.62 -44.84
N ILE A 302 -50.40 -5.65 -43.91
CA ILE A 302 -51.38 -4.57 -43.98
C ILE A 302 -51.21 -3.70 -45.24
N THR A 303 -49.98 -3.48 -45.70
CA THR A 303 -49.68 -2.68 -46.90
C THR A 303 -50.05 -3.44 -48.18
N GLU A 304 -49.74 -4.74 -48.24
CA GLU A 304 -50.11 -5.61 -49.36
C GLU A 304 -51.63 -5.76 -49.48
N ASP A 305 -52.34 -5.98 -48.37
CA ASP A 305 -53.81 -6.01 -48.36
C ASP A 305 -54.42 -4.65 -48.71
N TYR A 306 -53.81 -3.52 -48.32
CA TYR A 306 -54.27 -2.19 -48.71
C TYR A 306 -54.20 -1.94 -50.23
N GLU A 307 -53.06 -2.21 -50.86
CA GLU A 307 -52.91 -2.07 -52.32
C GLU A 307 -53.81 -3.05 -53.09
N LYS A 308 -54.01 -4.26 -52.55
CA LYS A 308 -54.92 -5.29 -53.09
C LYS A 308 -56.40 -4.92 -52.93
N LEU A 309 -56.77 -4.15 -51.90
CA LEU A 309 -58.09 -3.56 -51.74
C LEU A 309 -58.30 -2.41 -52.75
N LYS A 310 -57.29 -1.53 -52.87
CA LYS A 310 -57.26 -0.38 -53.78
C LYS A 310 -57.37 -0.77 -55.25
N LEU A 311 -56.71 -1.86 -55.67
CA LEU A 311 -56.88 -2.46 -57.00
C LEU A 311 -58.32 -2.91 -57.25
N LYS A 312 -58.98 -3.56 -56.28
CA LYS A 312 -60.40 -3.96 -56.40
C LYS A 312 -61.36 -2.76 -56.47
N VAL A 313 -61.06 -1.66 -55.78
CA VAL A 313 -61.87 -0.43 -55.88
C VAL A 313 -61.78 0.15 -57.29
N ALA A 314 -60.59 0.22 -57.89
CA ALA A 314 -60.41 0.69 -59.26
C ALA A 314 -61.15 -0.18 -60.29
N ASP A 315 -61.11 -1.51 -60.14
CA ASP A 315 -61.81 -2.49 -60.98
C ASP A 315 -63.35 -2.24 -60.97
N ILE A 316 -63.90 -1.94 -59.78
CA ILE A 316 -65.32 -1.62 -59.59
C ILE A 316 -65.66 -0.23 -60.18
N GLU A 317 -64.80 0.77 -60.00
CA GLU A 317 -65.00 2.11 -60.55
C GLU A 317 -64.97 2.11 -62.09
N GLU A 318 -64.09 1.32 -62.71
CA GLU A 318 -64.04 1.15 -64.17
C GLU A 318 -65.27 0.41 -64.72
N GLN A 319 -65.75 -0.65 -64.04
CA GLN A 319 -67.00 -1.31 -64.42
C GLN A 319 -68.19 -0.32 -64.36
N TYR A 320 -68.31 0.43 -63.26
CA TYR A 320 -69.41 1.39 -63.05
C TYR A 320 -69.37 2.55 -64.05
N PHE A 321 -68.17 2.94 -64.53
CA PHE A 321 -68.02 3.95 -65.58
C PHE A 321 -68.46 3.42 -66.96
N ASN A 322 -68.08 2.19 -67.29
CA ASN A 322 -68.44 1.56 -68.57
C ASN A 322 -69.96 1.31 -68.69
N GLU A 323 -70.61 0.77 -67.64
CA GLU A 323 -72.08 0.58 -67.64
C GLU A 323 -72.82 1.92 -67.78
N LYS A 324 -72.32 2.98 -67.13
CA LYS A 324 -72.88 4.33 -67.22
C LYS A 324 -72.74 4.93 -68.63
N GLN A 325 -71.66 4.66 -69.35
CA GLN A 325 -71.48 5.17 -70.71
C GLN A 325 -72.43 4.50 -71.71
N ILE A 326 -72.66 3.18 -71.59
CA ILE A 326 -73.63 2.45 -72.42
C ILE A 326 -75.03 3.07 -72.31
N ILE A 327 -75.47 3.38 -71.08
CA ILE A 327 -76.78 4.02 -70.82
C ILE A 327 -76.88 5.42 -71.45
N ILE A 328 -75.78 6.18 -71.50
CA ILE A 328 -75.75 7.51 -72.12
C ILE A 328 -75.93 7.43 -73.64
N ASP A 329 -75.30 6.45 -74.30
CA ASP A 329 -75.32 6.31 -75.75
C ASP A 329 -76.71 5.82 -76.24
N ASP A 330 -77.35 4.89 -75.51
CA ASP A 330 -78.74 4.46 -75.78
C ASP A 330 -79.74 5.62 -75.66
N ILE A 331 -79.60 6.48 -74.64
CA ILE A 331 -80.45 7.67 -74.46
C ILE A 331 -80.27 8.65 -75.63
N GLN A 332 -79.06 8.81 -76.16
CA GLN A 332 -78.81 9.66 -77.33
C GLN A 332 -79.44 9.07 -78.60
N ASN A 333 -79.33 7.75 -78.82
CA ASN A 333 -79.95 7.07 -79.96
C ASN A 333 -81.48 7.24 -79.95
N LEU A 334 -82.14 6.94 -78.82
CA LEU A 334 -83.59 7.13 -78.64
C LEU A 334 -84.03 8.57 -78.94
N LYS A 335 -83.26 9.57 -78.49
CA LYS A 335 -83.53 10.99 -78.74
C LYS A 335 -83.52 11.36 -80.23
N THR A 336 -82.67 10.73 -81.04
CA THR A 336 -82.66 10.99 -82.50
C THR A 336 -83.86 10.37 -83.22
N ASP A 337 -84.36 9.22 -82.76
CA ASP A 337 -85.51 8.54 -83.37
C ASP A 337 -86.85 9.19 -83.03
N VAL A 338 -86.98 9.80 -81.85
CA VAL A 338 -88.12 10.69 -81.53
C VAL A 338 -88.16 11.88 -82.49
N SER A 339 -87.02 12.57 -82.68
CA SER A 339 -86.93 13.74 -83.58
C SER A 339 -87.29 13.43 -85.04
N LYS A 340 -87.03 12.20 -85.52
CA LYS A 340 -87.47 11.73 -86.86
C LYS A 340 -88.99 11.58 -86.94
N LYS A 341 -89.64 11.09 -85.87
CA LYS A 341 -91.10 10.90 -85.81
C LYS A 341 -91.86 12.22 -85.74
N ASP A 342 -91.36 13.20 -84.98
CA ASP A 342 -91.98 14.53 -84.88
C ASP A 342 -92.06 15.23 -86.25
N LYS A 343 -91.00 15.13 -87.06
CA LYS A 343 -91.00 15.61 -88.46
C LYS A 343 -92.01 14.90 -89.36
N PHE A 344 -92.37 13.66 -89.05
CA PHE A 344 -93.36 12.90 -89.82
C PHE A 344 -94.79 13.30 -89.43
N ILE A 345 -95.05 13.53 -88.14
CA ILE A 345 -96.34 14.04 -87.62
C ILE A 345 -96.64 15.42 -88.19
N ALA A 346 -95.66 16.32 -88.21
CA ALA A 346 -95.81 17.66 -88.80
C ALA A 346 -96.19 17.64 -90.30
N LYS A 347 -95.78 16.60 -91.04
CA LYS A 347 -96.10 16.43 -92.47
C LYS A 347 -97.50 15.84 -92.69
N LEU A 348 -97.99 14.98 -91.79
CA LEU A 348 -99.35 14.46 -91.83
C LEU A 348 -100.38 15.56 -91.52
N ALA A 349 -100.08 16.46 -90.59
CA ALA A 349 -100.97 17.56 -90.21
C ALA A 349 -101.38 18.44 -91.41
N SER A 350 -100.43 18.86 -92.25
CA SER A 350 -100.74 19.76 -93.37
C SER A 350 -101.58 19.11 -94.48
N GLN A 351 -101.54 17.77 -94.64
CA GLN A 351 -102.36 17.08 -95.63
C GLN A 351 -103.84 16.96 -95.21
N VAL A 352 -104.13 16.90 -93.91
CA VAL A 352 -105.51 16.86 -93.39
C VAL A 352 -106.19 18.23 -93.53
N GLU A 353 -105.45 19.32 -93.30
CA GLU A 353 -105.93 20.70 -93.45
C GLU A 353 -106.35 21.01 -94.90
N GLU A 354 -105.60 20.50 -95.89
CA GLU A 354 -105.85 20.67 -97.32
C GLU A 354 -107.10 19.89 -97.82
N GLN A 355 -107.38 18.70 -97.26
CA GLN A 355 -108.65 18.00 -97.55
C GLN A 355 -109.87 18.73 -96.96
N SER A 356 -109.77 19.25 -95.73
CA SER A 356 -110.87 19.91 -95.01
C SER A 356 -111.46 21.11 -95.79
N GLN A 357 -110.62 21.87 -96.51
CA GLN A 357 -111.08 23.00 -97.31
C GLN A 357 -111.82 22.56 -98.59
N ASN A 358 -111.46 21.39 -99.15
CA ASN A 358 -112.04 20.89 -100.39
C ASN A 358 -113.46 20.32 -100.19
N GLU A 359 -113.72 19.71 -99.02
CA GLU A 359 -115.06 19.18 -98.66
C GLU A 359 -116.10 20.29 -98.41
N GLN A 360 -115.70 21.45 -97.88
CA GLN A 360 -116.61 22.56 -97.60
C GLN A 360 -117.24 23.18 -98.86
N GLN A 361 -116.54 23.13 -100.01
CA GLN A 361 -117.10 23.58 -101.29
C GLN A 361 -118.28 22.69 -101.73
N ILE A 362 -118.15 21.37 -101.60
CA ILE A 362 -119.14 20.37 -102.05
C ILE A 362 -120.45 20.46 -101.25
N ILE A 363 -120.36 20.82 -99.96
CA ILE A 363 -121.53 20.98 -99.07
C ILE A 363 -122.40 22.20 -99.44
N THR A 364 -121.85 23.17 -100.20
CA THR A 364 -122.58 24.38 -100.58
C THR A 364 -123.50 24.11 -101.78
N ASP A 365 -122.98 23.49 -102.85
CA ASP A 365 -123.72 23.20 -104.09
C ASP A 365 -124.89 22.22 -103.92
N LEU A 366 -124.87 21.40 -102.85
CA LEU A 366 -125.96 20.48 -102.53
C LEU A 366 -127.18 21.20 -101.91
N LYS A 367 -126.98 22.30 -101.18
CA LYS A 367 -128.07 23.01 -100.47
C LYS A 367 -129.06 23.69 -101.41
N GLU A 368 -128.64 24.08 -102.61
CA GLU A 368 -129.56 24.66 -103.62
C GLU A 368 -130.56 23.62 -104.17
N LYS A 369 -130.22 22.31 -104.14
CA LYS A 369 -131.09 21.27 -104.70
C LYS A 369 -132.11 20.71 -103.72
N GLU A 370 -131.84 20.73 -102.41
CA GLU A 370 -132.83 20.28 -101.41
C GLU A 370 -134.00 21.27 -101.20
N LEU A 371 -133.77 22.58 -101.32
CA LEU A 371 -134.84 23.56 -101.09
C LEU A 371 -135.90 23.61 -102.22
N TYR A 372 -135.64 22.95 -103.37
CA TYR A 372 -136.67 22.66 -104.36
C TYR A 372 -137.62 21.53 -103.92
N ILE A 373 -137.12 20.56 -103.15
CA ILE A 373 -137.85 19.36 -102.70
C ILE A 373 -138.71 19.66 -101.45
N ALA A 374 -138.26 20.57 -100.58
CA ALA A 374 -139.00 21.04 -99.39
C ALA A 374 -140.39 21.67 -99.70
N LYS A 375 -140.73 21.87 -100.98
CA LYS A 375 -141.99 22.44 -101.45
C LYS A 375 -143.14 21.42 -101.60
N LEU A 376 -142.89 20.11 -101.43
CA LEU A 376 -143.86 19.04 -101.75
C LEU A 376 -144.31 18.15 -100.58
N VAL A 377 -143.57 18.06 -99.46
CA VAL A 377 -143.94 17.17 -98.33
C VAL A 377 -144.31 17.99 -97.10
N LYS A 378 -145.54 18.50 -97.08
CA LYS A 378 -146.14 19.24 -95.96
C LYS A 378 -147.13 18.37 -95.15
N GLU A 379 -146.91 17.06 -95.08
CA GLU A 379 -147.81 16.10 -94.44
C GLU A 379 -147.08 15.11 -93.51
N ARG A 380 -147.62 14.95 -92.29
CA ARG A 380 -147.29 13.94 -91.23
C ARG A 380 -146.03 14.06 -90.33
N GLN A 381 -146.16 14.92 -89.30
CA GLN A 381 -146.09 14.60 -87.84
C GLN A 381 -144.77 14.21 -87.09
N GLU A 382 -144.26 15.19 -86.30
CA GLU A 382 -144.01 15.17 -84.81
C GLU A 382 -142.83 14.45 -84.06
N ARG A 383 -142.08 15.26 -83.24
CA ARG A 383 -141.40 15.00 -81.90
C ARG A 383 -139.95 14.42 -81.81
N VAL A 384 -139.11 14.59 -80.72
CA VAL A 384 -138.79 15.73 -79.79
C VAL A 384 -137.60 15.46 -78.77
N LEU A 385 -136.70 16.46 -78.49
CA LEU A 385 -135.74 16.65 -77.32
C LEU A 385 -134.61 15.61 -76.96
N LYS A 386 -133.52 15.84 -76.14
CA LYS A 386 -132.58 17.00 -75.84
C LYS A 386 -131.40 16.69 -74.81
N GLN A 387 -130.19 17.25 -75.03
CA GLN A 387 -129.21 17.92 -74.07
C GLN A 387 -128.25 17.15 -73.04
N PRO A 388 -127.19 17.79 -72.41
CA PRO A 388 -125.82 17.20 -72.18
C PRO A 388 -125.07 17.54 -70.82
N ILE A 389 -123.69 17.56 -70.72
CA ILE A 389 -122.73 18.40 -69.87
C ILE A 389 -121.38 17.69 -69.38
N LYS A 390 -120.50 18.34 -68.57
CA LYS A 390 -118.99 18.28 -68.46
C LYS A 390 -118.40 18.13 -67.01
N GLU A 391 -117.05 17.97 -66.88
CA GLU A 391 -116.11 18.37 -65.74
C GLU A 391 -116.18 17.61 -64.37
N THR A 392 -115.29 17.69 -63.34
CA THR A 392 -114.14 18.59 -62.93
C THR A 392 -113.08 17.85 -62.02
N SER A 393 -112.00 18.49 -61.48
CA SER A 393 -110.94 17.90 -60.59
C SER A 393 -110.19 18.89 -59.63
N SER A 394 -109.37 18.44 -58.63
CA SER A 394 -108.66 19.29 -57.62
C SER A 394 -107.52 18.64 -56.74
N ILE A 395 -107.20 19.18 -55.51
CA ILE A 395 -105.84 19.44 -54.92
C ILE A 395 -105.74 19.42 -53.34
N GLY A 396 -104.54 19.20 -52.72
CA GLY A 396 -104.12 19.66 -51.33
C GLY A 396 -103.24 18.68 -50.46
N LEU A 397 -102.64 18.98 -49.27
CA LEU A 397 -101.97 20.20 -48.67
C LEU A 397 -101.33 19.97 -47.23
N GLN A 398 -100.15 20.58 -46.90
CA GLN A 398 -99.57 20.92 -45.53
C GLN A 398 -99.15 19.79 -44.51
N PHE A 399 -98.43 19.95 -43.36
CA PHE A 399 -97.85 21.10 -42.57
C PHE A 399 -96.51 20.82 -41.75
N ASN A 400 -96.29 21.30 -40.49
CA ASN A 400 -94.97 21.52 -39.79
C ASN A 400 -94.70 20.83 -38.40
N TYR A 401 -93.44 20.37 -38.14
CA TYR A 401 -92.55 20.33 -36.91
C TYR A 401 -91.26 19.45 -37.28
N LEU A 402 -90.40 18.88 -36.39
CA LEU A 402 -89.05 18.21 -36.70
C LEU A 402 -88.69 17.05 -35.65
N ILE A 403 -87.63 16.18 -35.55
CA ILE A 403 -86.33 15.65 -36.21
C ILE A 403 -85.76 14.42 -35.34
N PRO A 404 -84.59 13.66 -35.47
CA PRO A 404 -83.64 13.15 -36.53
C PRO A 404 -83.11 11.62 -36.42
N SER A 405 -82.12 11.20 -37.26
CA SER A 405 -80.98 10.17 -37.20
C SER A 405 -80.98 8.66 -36.63
N MET A 406 -80.66 7.54 -37.42
CA MET A 406 -79.86 6.19 -37.18
C MET A 406 -80.37 4.67 -37.48
N ASP A 407 -79.51 3.55 -37.46
CA ASP A 407 -79.55 2.20 -38.24
C ASP A 407 -79.07 0.75 -37.61
N SER A 408 -79.02 -0.48 -38.30
CA SER A 408 -78.62 -1.92 -37.77
C SER A 408 -78.34 -3.22 -38.73
N LEU A 409 -77.92 -4.48 -38.26
CA LEU A 409 -77.54 -5.85 -38.95
C LEU A 409 -77.72 -7.22 -38.08
N ASP A 410 -77.41 -8.58 -38.24
CA ASP A 410 -76.76 -9.73 -39.09
C ASP A 410 -77.35 -11.23 -38.76
N SER A 411 -76.99 -12.58 -38.95
CA SER A 411 -75.90 -13.64 -39.30
C SER A 411 -76.49 -15.12 -39.70
N SER A 412 -76.02 -16.45 -39.73
CA SER A 412 -74.85 -17.44 -39.43
C SER A 412 -74.95 -18.98 -40.03
N VAL A 413 -74.22 -20.10 -39.59
CA VAL A 413 -73.89 -21.46 -40.34
C VAL A 413 -73.85 -22.92 -39.56
N ILE A 414 -73.35 -24.13 -40.08
CA ILE A 414 -73.61 -25.63 -39.72
C ILE A 414 -72.44 -26.79 -39.73
N ILE A 415 -72.66 -28.16 -39.50
CA ILE A 415 -71.62 -29.32 -39.27
C ILE A 415 -71.97 -30.91 -39.55
N ALA A 416 -71.11 -31.98 -39.26
CA ALA A 416 -71.20 -33.50 -39.64
C ALA A 416 -70.60 -34.72 -38.70
N GLY A 417 -70.14 -35.97 -39.16
CA GLY A 417 -70.01 -37.32 -38.37
C GLY A 417 -68.85 -38.46 -38.53
N GLN A 418 -68.96 -39.76 -38.00
CA GLN A 418 -67.88 -40.58 -37.23
C GLN A 418 -67.63 -42.19 -37.34
N LYS A 419 -66.47 -42.80 -36.84
CA LYS A 419 -66.13 -44.24 -36.40
C LYS A 419 -65.56 -44.34 -34.93
N LEU A 420 -65.61 -45.50 -34.23
CA LEU A 420 -65.14 -45.76 -32.84
C LEU A 420 -64.13 -46.93 -32.59
N PHE A 421 -63.45 -46.92 -31.42
CA PHE A 421 -62.54 -47.93 -30.84
C PHE A 421 -62.59 -47.94 -29.28
N ILE A 422 -62.09 -49.00 -28.61
CA ILE A 422 -62.03 -49.10 -27.14
C ILE A 422 -60.62 -49.54 -26.68
N LEU A 423 -60.13 -48.96 -25.57
CA LEU A 423 -58.83 -49.23 -24.94
C LEU A 423 -59.02 -49.68 -23.48
N GLN A 424 -58.33 -50.75 -23.06
CA GLN A 424 -58.34 -51.22 -21.67
C GLN A 424 -56.98 -50.95 -21.01
N GLY A 425 -56.93 -50.01 -20.05
CA GLY A 425 -55.69 -49.57 -19.40
C GLY A 425 -54.84 -50.64 -18.68
N ASP A 426 -55.34 -51.88 -18.51
CA ASP A 426 -54.57 -52.95 -17.83
C ASP A 426 -53.50 -53.62 -18.70
N ARG A 427 -53.39 -53.28 -20.00
CA ARG A 427 -52.39 -53.80 -20.96
C ARG A 427 -51.97 -52.72 -21.95
N SER A 428 -50.92 -52.98 -22.73
CA SER A 428 -50.67 -52.21 -23.95
C SER A 428 -51.56 -52.69 -25.10
N HIS A 429 -51.94 -51.76 -25.98
CA HIS A 429 -52.82 -52.00 -27.13
C HIS A 429 -52.28 -51.30 -28.39
N SER A 430 -52.48 -51.91 -29.56
CA SER A 430 -52.22 -51.32 -30.88
C SER A 430 -53.50 -51.42 -31.73
N LEU A 431 -53.90 -50.31 -32.33
CA LEU A 431 -55.14 -50.14 -33.10
C LEU A 431 -54.82 -49.63 -34.51
N GLN A 432 -55.53 -50.15 -35.52
CA GLN A 432 -55.33 -49.77 -36.91
C GLN A 432 -56.66 -49.56 -37.65
N TRP A 433 -56.68 -48.64 -38.61
CA TRP A 433 -57.82 -48.36 -39.48
C TRP A 433 -57.39 -48.19 -40.93
N GLU A 434 -57.26 -49.34 -41.59
CA GLU A 434 -56.77 -49.50 -42.96
C GLU A 434 -57.45 -48.57 -43.98
N LYS A 435 -58.77 -48.36 -43.88
CA LYS A 435 -59.55 -47.50 -44.81
C LYS A 435 -59.01 -46.06 -44.91
N TYR A 436 -58.37 -45.54 -43.86
CA TYR A 436 -57.78 -44.20 -43.84
C TYR A 436 -56.31 -44.21 -43.37
N GLY A 437 -55.63 -45.36 -43.46
CA GLY A 437 -54.18 -45.51 -43.17
C GLY A 437 -53.74 -45.27 -41.72
N PHE A 438 -54.68 -45.12 -40.77
CA PHE A 438 -54.38 -44.70 -39.40
C PHE A 438 -53.89 -45.84 -38.50
N ARG A 439 -52.92 -45.57 -37.62
CA ARG A 439 -52.47 -46.45 -36.53
C ARG A 439 -52.32 -45.64 -35.23
N LEU A 440 -52.67 -46.26 -34.11
CA LEU A 440 -52.47 -45.72 -32.75
C LEU A 440 -51.92 -46.82 -31.83
N GLU A 441 -50.94 -46.51 -31.00
CA GLU A 441 -50.40 -47.43 -29.99
C GLU A 441 -50.48 -46.80 -28.60
N CYS A 442 -50.85 -47.61 -27.61
CA CYS A 442 -51.18 -47.17 -26.26
C CYS A 442 -50.44 -48.06 -25.24
N PRO A 443 -49.47 -47.52 -24.48
CA PRO A 443 -48.78 -48.27 -23.43
C PRO A 443 -49.70 -48.67 -22.27
N GLN A 444 -49.31 -49.71 -21.52
CA GLN A 444 -49.99 -50.10 -20.28
C GLN A 444 -50.00 -48.92 -19.29
N GLY A 445 -51.19 -48.61 -18.75
CA GLY A 445 -51.37 -47.49 -17.81
C GLY A 445 -51.42 -46.09 -18.43
N ALA A 446 -51.31 -45.92 -19.76
CA ALA A 446 -51.40 -44.60 -20.40
C ALA A 446 -52.84 -44.03 -20.47
N VAL A 447 -53.85 -44.89 -20.30
CA VAL A 447 -55.27 -44.52 -20.16
C VAL A 447 -55.91 -45.39 -19.07
N SER A 448 -57.06 -44.97 -18.54
CA SER A 448 -57.83 -45.76 -17.57
C SER A 448 -58.47 -46.99 -18.23
N LYS A 449 -59.01 -47.90 -17.39
CA LYS A 449 -59.85 -48.99 -17.88
C LYS A 449 -61.06 -48.43 -18.63
N ASP A 450 -61.45 -49.13 -19.70
CA ASP A 450 -62.69 -48.93 -20.45
C ASP A 450 -62.83 -47.53 -21.11
N THR A 451 -61.76 -47.06 -21.76
CA THR A 451 -61.72 -45.77 -22.49
C THR A 451 -62.14 -45.94 -23.95
N GLU A 452 -63.21 -45.26 -24.39
CA GLU A 452 -63.62 -45.24 -25.81
C GLU A 452 -62.99 -44.05 -26.58
N VAL A 453 -62.63 -44.26 -27.85
CA VAL A 453 -62.01 -43.26 -28.73
C VAL A 453 -62.73 -43.20 -30.07
N ALA A 454 -63.19 -42.02 -30.48
CA ALA A 454 -63.97 -41.81 -31.68
C ALA A 454 -63.29 -40.85 -32.67
N VAL A 455 -63.41 -41.11 -33.98
CA VAL A 455 -62.71 -40.40 -35.07
C VAL A 455 -63.69 -40.03 -36.18
N THR A 456 -63.72 -38.76 -36.58
CA THR A 456 -64.81 -38.11 -37.32
C THR A 456 -64.30 -37.36 -38.56
N ALA A 457 -65.06 -37.36 -39.66
CA ALA A 457 -64.77 -36.64 -40.91
C ALA A 457 -66.01 -35.90 -41.44
N LEU A 458 -65.83 -34.71 -42.02
CA LEU A 458 -66.92 -33.73 -42.25
C LEU A 458 -66.95 -33.22 -43.69
N ALA A 459 -68.16 -33.03 -44.27
CA ALA A 459 -68.36 -32.36 -45.56
C ALA A 459 -69.81 -31.86 -45.75
N GLY A 460 -69.98 -30.70 -46.39
CA GLY A 460 -71.28 -30.11 -46.77
C GLY A 460 -71.27 -28.57 -46.70
N GLY A 461 -72.12 -27.83 -47.41
CA GLY A 461 -72.88 -28.20 -48.60
C GLY A 461 -74.22 -28.93 -48.42
N ASN A 462 -75.08 -28.77 -49.44
CA ASN A 462 -76.33 -29.49 -49.66
C ASN A 462 -76.73 -29.31 -51.15
N PHE A 463 -77.61 -30.07 -51.79
CA PHE A 463 -78.46 -31.18 -51.31
C PHE A 463 -78.68 -32.21 -52.43
N LYS A 464 -78.54 -33.50 -52.09
CA LYS A 464 -78.92 -34.71 -52.88
C LYS A 464 -78.24 -34.99 -54.23
N VAL A 465 -77.51 -36.12 -54.22
CA VAL A 465 -77.48 -37.21 -55.22
C VAL A 465 -78.63 -37.25 -56.26
N PRO A 466 -78.32 -37.63 -57.53
CA PRO A 466 -78.33 -39.06 -57.90
C PRO A 466 -77.01 -39.57 -58.53
N LYS A 467 -76.97 -40.85 -58.93
CA LYS A 467 -75.76 -41.54 -59.41
C LYS A 467 -75.57 -41.51 -60.94
N GLY A 468 -74.69 -40.63 -61.40
CA GLY A 468 -73.55 -41.03 -62.24
C GLY A 468 -72.21 -40.73 -61.54
N THR A 469 -72.28 -40.42 -60.24
CA THR A 469 -71.54 -39.31 -59.65
C THR A 469 -70.59 -39.85 -58.58
N VAL A 470 -69.29 -39.68 -58.80
CA VAL A 470 -68.25 -40.28 -57.95
C VAL A 470 -67.94 -39.37 -56.76
N LEU A 471 -68.23 -39.89 -55.57
CA LEU A 471 -67.79 -39.45 -54.23
C LEU A 471 -67.59 -40.72 -53.37
#